data_AF-A0A7V9A581-F1
#
_entry.id   AF-A0A7V9A581-F1
#
_cell.length_a   1.000
_cell.length_b   1.000
_cell.length_c   1.000
_cell.angle_alpha   90.00
_cell.angle_beta   90.00
_cell.angle_gamma   90.00
#
_symmetry.space_group_name_H-M   'P 1'
#
loop_
_entity.id
_entity.type
_entity.pdbx_description
1 polymer ?
#
loop_
_entity_poly.entity_id
_entity_poly.type
_entity_poly.pdbx_seq_one_letter_code
_entity_poly.pdbx_strand_id
1 'polypeptide(L)'
;MRALLSHFVLTFLVLGIGGCNERVAKAPPAKPAPLPIAKPTVDPLEAISIEGMAVPQAGLPFKLDPYVKPQRLLVFTSQGPIRVDVLLWIDDKPYDQALEELVDHVLSLADSNQDGQATWDELADQPELRSGQFGNLSFEDPRQRKQNIDRYDTNRNGWVDRAEVPRLVSRNSARTEAFSVRRTSYAVNRSRTDSPLRQLLDENENGVIDSDEITSAANRLRLRDLDDDEIVTPRELITASGRSMNDMTRSGDRRRFFGGQGMFTLDENTPWNDLLYAMQENYERGARLQLDKFPEDNLLHTIDADGDGVLRNDELPKLAGLPPEYELTIRFGGDLKKQRMVMIPFKKSSSEPITSTNEVAVNLRSDWLVFRARDNANIYSAGQQAKSLLQLYDGNQDGYLEQTELPEQGTNIDFALADNDQDEKLYVEELEASLLQRNWIQRCHIRLQGIDGDDPLFRAIDPNRDARLSARELQQLASQLAGMDVDQSQTIEFDEIPTLLVFEFFRGDQDNNPQVPQLYNESPGATVTNNLTPAWFHGMDYNGDGDISPREFLGTAVQFSELDTNHDGFITDAEVLSSPDLF
;
A
#
# COMPACT_ATOMS: atom_id res chain seq x y z
N MET A 1 -66.27 3.81 -12.93
CA MET A 1 -67.58 3.40 -13.49
C MET A 1 -67.40 2.97 -14.95
N ARG A 2 -67.14 1.67 -15.19
CA ARG A 2 -67.31 0.93 -16.45
C ARG A 2 -67.01 -0.54 -16.14
N ALA A 3 -67.77 -1.47 -16.72
CA ALA A 3 -67.80 -2.87 -16.31
C ALA A 3 -67.88 -3.80 -17.54
N LEU A 4 -67.33 -5.01 -17.38
CA LEU A 4 -67.47 -6.27 -18.15
C LEU A 4 -66.59 -7.29 -17.36
N LEU A 5 -67.02 -8.42 -16.76
CA LEU A 5 -67.93 -9.51 -17.16
C LEU A 5 -67.54 -10.10 -18.53
N SER A 6 -67.25 -11.40 -18.71
CA SER A 6 -67.27 -12.61 -17.84
C SER A 6 -66.18 -13.62 -18.33
N HIS A 7 -66.02 -14.90 -17.96
CA HIS A 7 -66.91 -15.92 -17.37
C HIS A 7 -66.16 -17.09 -16.64
N PHE A 8 -66.91 -18.18 -16.37
CA PHE A 8 -66.62 -19.54 -15.84
C PHE A 8 -65.37 -20.29 -16.40
N VAL A 9 -64.81 -21.33 -15.75
CA VAL A 9 -65.45 -22.57 -15.20
C VAL A 9 -64.77 -23.10 -13.92
N LEU A 10 -65.57 -23.72 -13.04
CA LEU A 10 -65.17 -24.51 -11.86
C LEU A 10 -65.55 -25.99 -12.06
N THR A 11 -64.70 -26.96 -11.72
CA THR A 11 -65.08 -28.39 -11.66
C THR A 11 -64.46 -29.11 -10.45
N PHE A 12 -65.27 -29.91 -9.77
CA PHE A 12 -64.96 -30.69 -8.57
C PHE A 12 -64.21 -32.01 -8.86
N LEU A 13 -63.49 -32.53 -7.86
CA LEU A 13 -63.53 -33.97 -7.53
C LEU A 13 -63.48 -34.18 -6.01
N VAL A 14 -64.24 -35.16 -5.50
CA VAL A 14 -64.51 -35.39 -4.07
C VAL A 14 -64.67 -36.90 -3.80
N LEU A 15 -64.33 -37.31 -2.57
CA LEU A 15 -64.65 -38.57 -1.86
C LEU A 15 -63.87 -39.86 -2.16
N GLY A 16 -63.51 -40.55 -1.08
CA GLY A 16 -62.92 -41.90 -1.03
C GLY A 16 -62.60 -42.32 0.41
N ILE A 17 -63.62 -42.73 1.19
CA ILE A 17 -63.50 -43.07 2.62
C ILE A 17 -63.18 -44.57 2.82
N GLY A 18 -62.33 -44.91 3.79
CA GLY A 18 -62.19 -46.25 4.36
C GLY A 18 -61.49 -46.20 5.72
N GLY A 19 -61.93 -46.97 6.71
CA GLY A 19 -61.37 -46.90 8.07
C GLY A 19 -61.60 -48.15 8.94
N CYS A 20 -61.42 -47.97 10.26
CA CYS A 20 -61.54 -48.91 11.39
C CYS A 20 -60.24 -49.52 11.95
N ASN A 21 -60.25 -49.66 13.29
CA ASN A 21 -59.13 -50.03 14.17
C ASN A 21 -58.99 -51.56 14.35
N GLU A 22 -57.81 -52.07 14.71
CA GLU A 22 -57.48 -52.41 16.13
C GLU A 22 -56.08 -53.04 16.36
N ARG A 23 -55.43 -52.56 17.43
CA ARG A 23 -54.57 -53.27 18.42
C ARG A 23 -53.20 -53.90 18.07
N VAL A 24 -52.19 -53.26 18.68
CA VAL A 24 -51.10 -53.83 19.53
C VAL A 24 -49.89 -54.49 18.84
N ALA A 25 -48.75 -53.80 18.97
CA ALA A 25 -47.43 -54.42 19.16
C ALA A 25 -46.60 -53.59 20.17
N LYS A 26 -45.85 -54.29 21.03
CA LYS A 26 -45.12 -53.80 22.22
C LYS A 26 -44.23 -52.57 21.98
N ALA A 27 -44.16 -51.69 22.99
CA ALA A 27 -43.10 -50.70 23.12
C ALA A 27 -41.73 -51.37 23.38
N PRO A 28 -40.65 -50.96 22.68
CA PRO A 28 -39.29 -51.35 23.04
C PRO A 28 -38.82 -50.63 24.32
N PRO A 29 -37.86 -51.21 25.07
CA PRO A 29 -37.44 -50.67 26.37
C PRO A 29 -36.71 -49.33 26.26
N ALA A 30 -36.83 -48.50 27.29
CA ALA A 30 -36.08 -47.26 27.41
C ALA A 30 -34.56 -47.55 27.37
N LYS A 31 -33.84 -46.89 26.45
CA LYS A 31 -32.38 -46.85 26.47
C LYS A 31 -31.94 -46.21 27.80
N PRO A 32 -30.94 -46.78 28.51
CA PRO A 32 -30.45 -46.18 29.74
C PRO A 32 -29.87 -44.79 29.46
N ALA A 33 -30.04 -43.86 30.39
CA ALA A 33 -29.39 -42.57 30.32
C ALA A 33 -27.87 -42.75 30.20
N PRO A 34 -27.18 -42.01 29.31
CA PRO A 34 -25.72 -41.99 29.32
C PRO A 34 -25.26 -41.53 30.69
N LEU A 35 -24.30 -42.25 31.28
CA LEU A 35 -23.61 -41.79 32.48
C LEU A 35 -23.01 -40.40 32.21
N PRO A 36 -22.91 -39.51 33.22
CA PRO A 36 -22.23 -38.24 33.06
C PRO A 36 -20.74 -38.50 32.86
N ILE A 37 -20.33 -38.65 31.59
CA ILE A 37 -18.92 -38.62 31.21
C ILE A 37 -18.48 -37.18 31.41
N ALA A 38 -17.83 -36.92 32.54
CA ALA A 38 -17.02 -35.72 32.71
C ALA A 38 -16.01 -35.71 31.55
N LYS A 39 -16.18 -34.76 30.61
CA LYS A 39 -15.14 -34.47 29.65
C LYS A 39 -13.92 -34.03 30.45
N PRO A 40 -12.74 -34.67 30.32
CA PRO A 40 -11.53 -34.08 30.85
C PRO A 40 -11.32 -32.75 30.13
N THR A 41 -11.14 -31.68 30.88
CA THR A 41 -10.67 -30.40 30.34
C THR A 41 -9.20 -30.60 29.99
N VAL A 42 -8.95 -31.09 28.78
CA VAL A 42 -7.60 -31.21 28.23
C VAL A 42 -7.23 -29.82 27.70
N ASP A 43 -6.21 -29.22 28.32
CA ASP A 43 -5.59 -27.99 27.85
C ASP A 43 -5.05 -28.19 26.42
N PRO A 44 -5.15 -27.24 25.48
CA PRO A 44 -4.75 -27.45 24.07
C PRO A 44 -3.26 -27.77 23.83
N LEU A 45 -2.45 -27.93 24.88
CA LEU A 45 -1.01 -28.13 24.85
C LEU A 45 -0.55 -29.59 25.10
N GLU A 46 -1.44 -30.51 25.49
CA GLU A 46 -1.08 -31.91 25.76
C GLU A 46 -1.54 -32.90 24.68
N ALA A 47 -1.07 -32.71 23.43
CA ALA A 47 -1.30 -33.67 22.34
C ALA A 47 -0.20 -33.69 21.25
N ILE A 48 1.08 -33.63 21.63
CA ILE A 48 2.19 -33.95 20.72
C ILE A 48 3.10 -34.99 21.38
N SER A 49 3.16 -36.20 20.82
CA SER A 49 4.02 -37.28 21.32
C SER A 49 5.50 -36.94 21.14
N ILE A 50 6.21 -36.75 22.25
CA ILE A 50 7.65 -36.39 22.27
C ILE A 50 8.53 -37.65 22.11
N GLU A 51 8.34 -38.39 21.02
CA GLU A 51 9.21 -39.52 20.63
C GLU A 51 9.56 -39.39 19.14
N GLY A 52 10.56 -38.56 18.83
CA GLY A 52 11.05 -38.35 17.46
C GLY A 52 11.66 -36.98 17.18
N MET A 53 11.41 -35.98 18.03
CA MET A 53 12.04 -34.66 17.90
C MET A 53 13.48 -34.68 18.45
N ALA A 54 14.41 -34.11 17.69
CA ALA A 54 15.77 -33.90 18.14
C ALA A 54 15.80 -33.03 19.41
N VAL A 55 16.73 -33.34 20.32
CA VAL A 55 16.97 -32.52 21.52
C VAL A 55 17.20 -31.07 21.07
N PRO A 56 16.42 -30.08 21.55
CA PRO A 56 16.59 -28.71 21.13
C PRO A 56 17.98 -28.23 21.54
N GLN A 57 18.80 -27.87 20.56
CA GLN A 57 20.07 -27.20 20.81
C GLN A 57 19.77 -25.82 21.40
N ALA A 58 19.89 -25.72 22.72
CA ALA A 58 19.81 -24.44 23.42
C ALA A 58 20.91 -23.51 22.90
N GLY A 59 20.52 -22.37 22.30
CA GLY A 59 21.48 -21.36 21.83
C GLY A 59 21.39 -20.96 20.35
N LEU A 60 20.21 -21.03 19.70
CA LEU A 60 19.97 -20.22 18.49
C LEU A 60 19.45 -18.84 18.91
N PRO A 61 20.18 -17.73 18.65
CA PRO A 61 19.78 -16.38 19.04
C PRO A 61 18.84 -15.75 18.00
N PHE A 62 17.72 -16.41 17.68
CA PHE A 62 16.65 -15.72 16.97
C PHE A 62 15.82 -14.94 18.00
N LYS A 63 16.05 -13.63 18.04
CA LYS A 63 15.12 -12.71 18.70
C LYS A 63 13.82 -12.76 17.90
N LEU A 64 12.74 -13.25 18.51
CA LEU A 64 11.41 -13.15 17.91
C LEU A 64 11.08 -11.67 17.76
N ASP A 65 10.73 -11.25 16.55
CA ASP A 65 10.18 -9.93 16.26
C ASP A 65 8.88 -9.74 17.09
N PRO A 66 8.61 -8.54 17.62
CA PRO A 66 7.39 -8.28 18.39
C PRO A 66 6.15 -8.49 17.53
N TYR A 67 5.05 -8.92 18.15
CA TYR A 67 3.78 -9.11 17.45
C TYR A 67 3.24 -7.78 16.92
N VAL A 68 2.92 -7.74 15.63
CA VAL A 68 2.26 -6.60 14.96
C VAL A 68 0.82 -6.98 14.63
N LYS A 69 -0.13 -6.11 14.98
CA LYS A 69 -1.55 -6.29 14.63
C LYS A 69 -1.74 -6.07 13.12
N PRO A 70 -2.11 -7.10 12.33
CA PRO A 70 -2.27 -6.95 10.88
C PRO A 70 -3.43 -6.03 10.54
N GLN A 71 -3.19 -5.08 9.63
CA GLN A 71 -4.24 -4.30 8.99
C GLN A 71 -4.79 -5.12 7.83
N ARG A 72 -6.04 -5.57 7.96
CA ARG A 72 -6.68 -6.44 6.97
C ARG A 72 -7.29 -5.59 5.88
N LEU A 73 -6.80 -5.72 4.66
CA LEU A 73 -7.29 -5.02 3.49
C LEU A 73 -8.06 -6.01 2.60
N LEU A 74 -9.27 -5.64 2.20
CA LEU A 74 -10.01 -6.31 1.14
C LEU A 74 -9.84 -5.48 -0.13
N VAL A 75 -9.09 -6.00 -1.10
CA VAL A 75 -8.79 -5.33 -2.38
C VAL A 75 -9.67 -5.93 -3.47
N PHE A 76 -10.28 -5.10 -4.30
CA PHE A 76 -11.14 -5.55 -5.40
C PHE A 76 -10.33 -5.69 -6.69
N THR A 77 -10.20 -6.92 -7.20
CA THR A 77 -9.54 -7.24 -8.49
C THR A 77 -10.58 -7.77 -9.47
N SER A 78 -10.29 -7.83 -10.78
CA SER A 78 -11.22 -8.34 -11.80
C SER A 78 -11.65 -9.79 -11.56
N GLN A 79 -10.81 -10.61 -10.91
CA GLN A 79 -11.10 -12.01 -10.55
C GLN A 79 -11.84 -12.15 -9.21
N GLY A 80 -12.37 -11.04 -8.67
CA GLY A 80 -13.03 -10.96 -7.37
C GLY A 80 -12.13 -10.40 -6.28
N PRO A 81 -12.67 -10.18 -5.07
CA PRO A 81 -11.91 -9.55 -4.02
C PRO A 81 -10.89 -10.52 -3.42
N ILE A 82 -9.73 -9.99 -3.06
CA ILE A 82 -8.69 -10.71 -2.32
C ILE A 82 -8.40 -10.01 -0.98
N ARG A 83 -7.90 -10.77 -0.01
CA ARG A 83 -7.49 -10.23 1.29
C ARG A 83 -5.97 -10.12 1.37
N VAL A 84 -5.46 -8.95 1.75
CA VAL A 84 -4.05 -8.70 2.05
C VAL A 84 -3.93 -8.27 3.51
N ASP A 85 -3.15 -8.99 4.31
CA ASP A 85 -2.87 -8.62 5.70
C ASP A 85 -1.55 -7.84 5.76
N VAL A 86 -1.60 -6.62 6.30
CA VAL A 86 -0.46 -5.69 6.26
C VAL A 86 0.14 -5.50 7.65
N LEU A 87 1.42 -5.83 7.79
CA LEU A 87 2.22 -5.67 9.00
C LEU A 87 3.01 -4.37 8.91
N LEU A 88 2.57 -3.35 9.64
CA LEU A 88 3.18 -2.01 9.63
C LEU A 88 4.16 -1.83 10.78
N TRP A 89 5.34 -1.32 10.45
CA TRP A 89 6.41 -1.01 11.40
C TRP A 89 6.83 0.45 11.31
N ILE A 90 7.16 1.03 12.46
CA ILE A 90 7.76 2.35 12.60
C ILE A 90 9.02 2.20 13.46
N ASP A 91 10.17 2.57 12.91
CA ASP A 91 11.45 2.64 13.63
C ASP A 91 11.78 1.31 14.35
N ASP A 92 11.57 0.19 13.64
CA ASP A 92 11.67 -1.22 14.08
C ASP A 92 10.76 -1.65 15.26
N LYS A 93 9.72 -0.85 15.57
CA LYS A 93 8.61 -1.19 16.47
C LYS A 93 7.29 -1.40 15.69
N PRO A 94 6.28 -2.07 16.27
CA PRO A 94 4.91 -2.02 15.76
C PRO A 94 4.42 -0.58 15.56
N TYR A 95 3.71 -0.29 14.46
CA TYR A 95 3.32 1.08 14.10
C TYR A 95 2.43 1.79 15.13
N ASP A 96 1.60 1.05 15.86
CA ASP A 96 0.67 1.54 16.88
C ASP A 96 1.40 2.00 18.14
N GLN A 97 2.51 1.34 18.49
CA GLN A 97 3.38 1.76 19.60
C GLN A 97 3.87 3.21 19.45
N ALA A 98 4.12 3.70 18.23
CA ALA A 98 4.55 5.08 18.03
C ALA A 98 3.48 6.11 18.46
N LEU A 99 2.18 5.80 18.28
CA LEU A 99 1.08 6.64 18.75
C LEU A 99 0.87 6.48 20.27
N GLU A 100 0.98 5.27 20.81
CA GLU A 100 0.88 5.05 22.26
C GLU A 100 2.00 5.79 23.03
N GLU A 101 3.24 5.80 22.51
CA GLU A 101 4.36 6.56 23.10
C GLU A 101 4.10 8.08 23.08
N LEU A 102 3.40 8.61 22.07
CA LEU A 102 2.93 10.00 22.05
C LEU A 102 1.80 10.23 23.06
N VAL A 103 0.88 9.26 23.24
CA VAL A 103 -0.20 9.34 24.24
C VAL A 103 0.37 9.33 25.66
N ASP A 104 1.32 8.47 25.95
CA ASP A 104 2.03 8.42 27.24
C ASP A 104 2.76 9.74 27.53
N HIS A 105 3.43 10.33 26.52
CA HIS A 105 4.07 11.62 26.67
C HIS A 105 3.07 12.74 27.00
N VAL A 106 1.95 12.85 26.29
CA VAL A 106 0.91 13.86 26.58
C VAL A 106 0.28 13.64 27.97
N LEU A 107 0.11 12.39 28.41
CA LEU A 107 -0.35 12.11 29.78
C LEU A 107 0.67 12.53 30.84
N SER A 108 1.98 12.36 30.59
CA SER A 108 3.01 12.85 31.50
C SER A 108 3.06 14.38 31.59
N LEU A 109 2.71 15.08 30.50
CA LEU A 109 2.54 16.54 30.49
C LEU A 109 1.26 17.01 31.21
N ALA A 110 0.24 16.14 31.32
CA ALA A 110 -1.01 16.39 32.02
C ALA A 110 -0.96 16.08 33.53
N ASP A 111 0.02 15.28 33.97
CA ASP A 111 0.35 14.98 35.38
C ASP A 111 1.61 15.78 35.79
N SER A 112 1.55 17.09 35.56
CA SER A 112 2.68 18.01 35.72
C SER A 112 3.10 18.17 37.19
N ASN A 113 2.16 17.96 38.10
CA ASN A 113 2.37 17.99 39.55
C ASN A 113 2.88 16.64 40.12
N GLN A 114 2.89 15.56 39.32
CA GLN A 114 3.27 14.20 39.68
C GLN A 114 2.43 13.57 40.80
N ASP A 115 1.15 13.92 40.91
CA ASP A 115 0.19 13.33 41.84
C ASP A 115 -0.50 12.05 41.29
N GLY A 116 -0.28 11.76 39.99
CA GLY A 116 -0.82 10.60 39.29
C GLY A 116 -2.16 10.86 38.59
N GLN A 117 -2.63 12.11 38.53
CA GLN A 117 -3.87 12.51 37.85
C GLN A 117 -3.57 13.42 36.66
N ALA A 118 -3.64 12.84 35.45
CA ALA A 118 -3.59 13.62 34.21
C ALA A 118 -4.84 14.51 34.07
N THR A 119 -4.74 15.82 34.33
CA THR A 119 -5.90 16.74 34.27
C THR A 119 -5.86 17.68 33.08
N TRP A 120 -7.05 18.06 32.58
CA TRP A 120 -7.18 18.99 31.45
C TRP A 120 -6.68 20.41 31.77
N ASP A 121 -6.73 20.81 33.04
CA ASP A 121 -6.23 22.12 33.48
C ASP A 121 -4.69 22.16 33.53
N GLU A 122 -4.03 21.13 34.05
CA GLU A 122 -2.56 21.05 34.03
C GLU A 122 -2.01 20.96 32.60
N LEU A 123 -2.66 20.17 31.76
CA LEU A 123 -2.29 20.05 30.35
C LEU A 123 -2.44 21.39 29.61
N ALA A 124 -3.52 22.14 29.89
CA ALA A 124 -3.75 23.48 29.31
C ALA A 124 -2.72 24.55 29.75
N ASP A 125 -1.93 24.27 30.79
CA ASP A 125 -0.90 25.18 31.28
C ASP A 125 0.52 24.90 30.76
N GLN A 126 0.71 23.82 29.99
CA GLN A 126 2.00 23.44 29.40
C GLN A 126 2.41 24.35 28.22
N PRO A 127 3.68 24.81 28.16
CA PRO A 127 4.21 25.59 27.02
C PRO A 127 4.03 24.92 25.66
N GLU A 128 4.22 23.60 25.58
CA GLU A 128 4.20 22.77 24.36
C GLU A 128 2.81 22.71 23.69
N LEU A 129 1.76 23.12 24.41
CA LEU A 129 0.40 23.27 23.88
C LEU A 129 0.04 24.71 23.49
N ARG A 130 0.87 25.68 23.88
CA ARG A 130 0.74 27.11 23.55
C ARG A 130 1.51 27.45 22.26
N SER A 131 2.68 26.83 22.04
CA SER A 131 3.47 26.88 20.80
C SER A 131 3.76 25.47 20.27
N GLY A 132 4.20 25.32 19.01
CA GLY A 132 4.67 24.03 18.49
C GLY A 132 3.62 23.13 17.80
N GLN A 133 3.75 21.80 17.94
CA GLN A 133 3.11 20.81 17.05
C GLN A 133 1.60 20.63 17.28
N PHE A 134 1.14 20.78 18.52
CA PHE A 134 -0.29 20.83 18.85
C PHE A 134 -0.90 22.18 18.44
N GLY A 135 -0.04 23.18 18.15
CA GLY A 135 -0.27 24.50 17.58
C GLY A 135 -1.06 25.44 18.48
N ASN A 136 -1.05 26.73 18.14
CA ASN A 136 -1.46 27.87 18.97
C ASN A 136 -2.91 27.83 19.50
N LEU A 137 -3.20 26.94 20.47
CA LEU A 137 -4.42 26.96 21.27
C LEU A 137 -4.22 27.98 22.39
N SER A 138 -4.89 29.12 22.32
CA SER A 138 -4.87 30.07 23.44
C SER A 138 -5.73 29.53 24.58
N PHE A 139 -5.06 29.16 25.67
CA PHE A 139 -5.68 28.84 26.96
C PHE A 139 -5.67 30.05 27.93
N GLU A 140 -5.26 31.23 27.45
CA GLU A 140 -5.16 32.46 28.25
C GLU A 140 -6.52 33.10 28.55
N ASP A 141 -7.46 33.08 27.61
CA ASP A 141 -8.85 33.50 27.83
C ASP A 141 -9.63 32.36 28.51
N PRO A 142 -10.15 32.53 29.73
CA PRO A 142 -10.91 31.51 30.44
C PRO A 142 -12.10 30.94 29.65
N ARG A 143 -12.69 31.72 28.72
CA ARG A 143 -13.77 31.23 27.85
C ARG A 143 -13.24 30.28 26.77
N GLN A 144 -12.10 30.59 26.17
CA GLN A 144 -11.46 29.76 25.14
C GLN A 144 -10.84 28.51 25.75
N ARG A 145 -10.19 28.63 26.92
CA ARG A 145 -9.71 27.48 27.72
C ARG A 145 -10.85 26.48 27.94
N LYS A 146 -11.97 26.94 28.51
CA LYS A 146 -13.13 26.09 28.73
C LYS A 146 -13.70 25.51 27.43
N GLN A 147 -13.83 26.30 26.36
CA GLN A 147 -14.35 25.80 25.08
C GLN A 147 -13.44 24.75 24.41
N ASN A 148 -12.13 24.82 24.63
CA ASN A 148 -11.18 23.83 24.14
C ASN A 148 -11.21 22.55 25.00
N ILE A 149 -11.29 22.67 26.32
CA ILE A 149 -11.45 21.51 27.23
C ILE A 149 -12.78 20.80 26.94
N ASP A 150 -13.92 21.51 26.96
CA ASP A 150 -15.28 21.01 26.67
C ASP A 150 -15.41 20.35 25.26
N ARG A 151 -14.42 20.52 24.37
CA ARG A 151 -14.37 19.92 23.02
C ARG A 151 -13.68 18.56 22.98
N TYR A 152 -12.68 18.34 23.83
CA TYR A 152 -11.86 17.13 23.82
C TYR A 152 -12.18 16.20 25.00
N ASP A 153 -12.52 16.78 26.17
CA ASP A 153 -13.16 16.09 27.30
C ASP A 153 -14.55 15.61 26.89
N THR A 154 -14.59 14.40 26.36
CA THR A 154 -15.73 13.78 25.68
C THR A 154 -16.71 13.21 26.69
N ASN A 155 -16.22 12.72 27.83
CA ASN A 155 -17.04 12.15 28.89
C ASN A 155 -17.38 13.14 30.03
N ARG A 156 -16.69 14.31 30.06
CA ARG A 156 -16.84 15.41 31.03
C ARG A 156 -16.41 15.05 32.45
N ASN A 157 -15.33 14.29 32.58
CA ASN A 157 -14.72 13.95 33.86
C ASN A 157 -13.64 14.97 34.31
N GLY A 158 -13.17 15.86 33.43
CA GLY A 158 -12.08 16.81 33.69
C GLY A 158 -10.67 16.20 33.67
N TRP A 159 -10.54 14.91 33.31
CA TRP A 159 -9.30 14.16 33.23
C TRP A 159 -8.92 13.91 31.77
N VAL A 160 -7.63 13.85 31.47
CA VAL A 160 -7.15 13.55 30.11
C VAL A 160 -7.15 12.03 29.94
N ASP A 161 -8.19 11.50 29.29
CA ASP A 161 -8.26 10.06 29.00
C ASP A 161 -7.40 9.67 27.77
N ARG A 162 -6.80 8.46 27.79
CA ARG A 162 -6.01 7.94 26.65
C ARG A 162 -6.74 8.02 25.30
N ALA A 163 -8.06 7.79 25.31
CA ALA A 163 -8.90 7.83 24.11
C ALA A 163 -9.21 9.24 23.60
N GLU A 164 -8.85 10.29 24.36
CA GLU A 164 -9.07 11.70 24.02
C GLU A 164 -7.80 12.35 23.47
N VAL A 165 -6.61 11.90 23.90
CA VAL A 165 -5.33 12.42 23.41
C VAL A 165 -5.23 12.36 21.87
N PRO A 166 -5.54 11.25 21.15
CA PRO A 166 -5.48 11.24 19.69
C PRO A 166 -6.39 12.27 19.02
N ARG A 167 -7.55 12.61 19.63
CA ARG A 167 -8.46 13.67 19.16
C ARG A 167 -7.88 15.06 19.38
N LEU A 168 -7.25 15.30 20.53
CA LEU A 168 -6.55 16.55 20.84
C LEU A 168 -5.43 16.81 19.84
N VAL A 169 -4.50 15.87 19.71
CA VAL A 169 -3.27 16.06 18.90
C VAL A 169 -3.57 16.14 17.41
N SER A 170 -4.56 15.38 16.92
CA SER A 170 -5.05 15.49 15.54
C SER A 170 -6.02 16.66 15.31
N ARG A 171 -6.39 17.42 16.35
CA ARG A 171 -7.36 18.53 16.31
C ARG A 171 -8.73 18.15 15.72
N ASN A 172 -9.20 16.93 15.99
CA ASN A 172 -10.40 16.33 15.37
C ASN A 172 -10.38 16.31 13.83
N SER A 173 -9.20 16.38 13.19
CA SER A 173 -9.07 16.02 11.77
C SER A 173 -9.25 14.50 11.58
N ALA A 174 -9.30 14.03 10.34
CA ALA A 174 -9.33 12.59 10.02
C ALA A 174 -8.02 11.85 10.35
N ARG A 175 -7.17 12.41 11.22
CA ARG A 175 -5.87 11.89 11.64
C ARG A 175 -5.90 11.23 13.03
N THR A 176 -7.06 10.91 13.57
CA THR A 176 -7.24 10.35 14.94
C THR A 176 -6.61 8.97 15.16
N GLU A 177 -6.31 8.22 14.09
CA GLU A 177 -5.81 6.84 14.16
C GLU A 177 -4.36 6.75 13.65
N ALA A 178 -3.58 5.81 14.21
CA ALA A 178 -2.20 5.53 13.78
C ALA A 178 -2.14 5.08 12.30
N PHE A 179 -3.10 4.27 11.87
CA PHE A 179 -3.32 3.88 10.47
C PHE A 179 -4.70 4.33 10.02
N SER A 180 -4.84 4.82 8.79
CA SER A 180 -6.17 5.04 8.18
C SER A 180 -6.13 5.00 6.65
N VAL A 181 -7.23 4.54 6.05
CA VAL A 181 -7.39 4.45 4.59
C VAL A 181 -8.18 5.64 4.07
N ARG A 182 -7.61 6.37 3.11
CA ARG A 182 -8.33 7.40 2.34
C ARG A 182 -9.20 6.72 1.29
N ARG A 183 -10.51 6.98 1.34
CA ARG A 183 -11.48 6.56 0.32
C ARG A 183 -11.21 7.32 -0.99
N THR A 184 -10.31 6.81 -1.83
CA THR A 184 -10.04 7.34 -3.17
C THR A 184 -10.59 6.40 -4.25
N SER A 185 -11.14 6.96 -5.32
CA SER A 185 -11.72 6.22 -6.45
C SER A 185 -10.73 6.06 -7.63
N TYR A 186 -9.45 6.36 -7.40
CA TYR A 186 -8.43 6.44 -8.46
C TYR A 186 -8.09 5.07 -9.06
N ALA A 187 -8.04 4.01 -8.24
CA ALA A 187 -7.55 2.69 -8.66
C ALA A 187 -8.47 1.93 -9.66
N VAL A 188 -9.74 2.31 -9.83
CA VAL A 188 -10.73 1.40 -10.45
C VAL A 188 -10.92 1.57 -11.96
N ASN A 189 -10.84 2.80 -12.50
CA ASN A 189 -11.48 3.11 -13.80
C ASN A 189 -10.64 3.93 -14.82
N ARG A 190 -9.35 4.17 -14.60
CA ARG A 190 -8.54 5.07 -15.47
C ARG A 190 -7.40 4.43 -16.25
N SER A 191 -6.84 3.34 -15.71
CA SER A 191 -5.56 2.80 -16.18
C SER A 191 -5.55 2.40 -17.67
N ARG A 192 -6.56 1.65 -18.15
CA ARG A 192 -6.56 1.09 -19.52
C ARG A 192 -6.91 2.09 -20.62
N THR A 193 -7.84 3.04 -20.39
CA THR A 193 -8.32 3.96 -21.44
C THR A 193 -7.30 5.05 -21.78
N ASP A 194 -6.63 5.55 -20.74
CA ASP A 194 -5.82 6.76 -20.84
C ASP A 194 -4.32 6.47 -21.07
N SER A 195 -3.93 5.18 -21.14
CA SER A 195 -2.58 4.68 -21.46
C SER A 195 -1.96 5.42 -22.66
N PRO A 196 -0.93 6.27 -22.43
CA PRO A 196 -0.22 6.94 -23.52
C PRO A 196 0.49 5.96 -24.45
N LEU A 197 0.96 4.82 -23.93
CA LEU A 197 1.59 3.77 -24.73
C LEU A 197 0.59 3.12 -25.69
N ARG A 198 -0.60 2.73 -25.20
CA ARG A 198 -1.65 2.16 -26.07
C ARG A 198 -2.00 3.11 -27.22
N GLN A 199 -2.13 4.41 -26.92
CA GLN A 199 -2.44 5.45 -27.90
C GLN A 199 -1.28 5.80 -28.85
N LEU A 200 -0.05 5.34 -28.56
CA LEU A 200 1.08 5.38 -29.47
C LEU A 200 1.17 4.13 -30.36
N LEU A 201 0.69 2.99 -29.86
CA LEU A 201 0.71 1.70 -30.55
C LEU A 201 -0.51 1.46 -31.46
N ASP A 202 -1.68 1.95 -31.10
CA ASP A 202 -2.88 2.04 -31.94
C ASP A 202 -2.73 3.24 -32.90
N GLU A 203 -2.13 3.02 -34.08
CA GLU A 203 -1.86 4.08 -35.09
C GLU A 203 -3.11 4.45 -35.87
N ASN A 204 -4.00 3.48 -36.06
CA ASN A 204 -5.21 3.65 -36.87
C ASN A 204 -6.44 4.10 -36.04
N GLU A 205 -6.27 4.26 -34.72
CA GLU A 205 -7.29 4.65 -33.73
C GLU A 205 -8.52 3.70 -33.68
N ASN A 206 -8.35 2.42 -34.01
CA ASN A 206 -9.45 1.43 -34.02
C ASN A 206 -9.81 0.88 -32.62
N GLY A 207 -8.92 1.04 -31.63
CA GLY A 207 -9.12 0.60 -30.25
C GLY A 207 -8.45 -0.73 -29.85
N VAL A 208 -7.84 -1.46 -30.78
CA VAL A 208 -7.02 -2.67 -30.55
C VAL A 208 -5.60 -2.44 -31.06
N ILE A 209 -4.63 -3.27 -30.66
CA ILE A 209 -3.27 -3.24 -31.25
C ILE A 209 -3.14 -4.45 -32.17
N ASP A 210 -3.01 -4.23 -33.48
CA ASP A 210 -2.93 -5.31 -34.49
C ASP A 210 -1.50 -5.82 -34.76
N SER A 211 -1.37 -6.85 -35.60
CA SER A 211 -0.08 -7.48 -35.90
C SER A 211 0.93 -6.56 -36.61
N ASP A 212 0.47 -5.63 -37.44
CA ASP A 212 1.34 -4.67 -38.14
C ASP A 212 1.77 -3.56 -37.16
N GLU A 213 0.89 -3.20 -36.23
CA GLU A 213 1.16 -2.30 -35.12
C GLU A 213 2.16 -2.89 -34.12
N ILE A 214 1.99 -4.16 -33.71
CA ILE A 214 2.98 -4.89 -32.87
C ILE A 214 4.34 -4.95 -33.58
N THR A 215 4.36 -5.25 -34.88
CA THR A 215 5.61 -5.34 -35.67
C THR A 215 6.33 -4.00 -35.79
N SER A 216 5.61 -2.88 -35.82
CA SER A 216 6.17 -1.53 -35.89
C SER A 216 6.43 -0.89 -34.51
N ALA A 217 5.94 -1.48 -33.42
CA ALA A 217 5.94 -0.91 -32.07
C ALA A 217 7.33 -0.45 -31.60
N ALA A 218 8.34 -1.32 -31.72
CA ALA A 218 9.70 -1.03 -31.25
C ALA A 218 10.31 0.19 -31.98
N ASN A 219 10.11 0.29 -33.29
CA ASN A 219 10.55 1.43 -34.09
C ASN A 219 9.81 2.72 -33.70
N ARG A 220 8.50 2.63 -33.41
CA ARG A 220 7.70 3.79 -32.99
C ARG A 220 8.08 4.29 -31.59
N LEU A 221 8.46 3.41 -30.68
CA LEU A 221 8.97 3.77 -29.36
C LEU A 221 10.38 4.36 -29.42
N ARG A 222 11.29 3.78 -30.22
CA ARG A 222 12.63 4.34 -30.41
C ARG A 222 12.61 5.76 -31.00
N LEU A 223 11.57 6.14 -31.75
CA LEU A 223 11.36 7.52 -32.21
C LEU A 223 10.84 8.48 -31.10
N ARG A 224 10.68 8.00 -29.86
CA ARG A 224 10.29 8.79 -28.68
C ARG A 224 11.42 9.03 -27.71
N ASP A 225 12.51 8.27 -27.76
CA ASP A 225 13.79 8.65 -27.16
C ASP A 225 14.18 10.06 -27.66
N LEU A 226 14.26 11.03 -26.75
CA LEU A 226 14.45 12.46 -27.04
C LEU A 226 15.88 12.94 -26.76
N ASP A 227 16.62 12.28 -25.88
CA ASP A 227 18.04 12.57 -25.62
C ASP A 227 19.02 11.61 -26.32
N ASP A 228 18.50 10.65 -27.09
CA ASP A 228 19.23 9.63 -27.86
C ASP A 228 20.10 8.76 -26.94
N ASP A 229 19.60 8.38 -25.76
CA ASP A 229 20.29 7.50 -24.79
C ASP A 229 20.02 6.00 -25.02
N GLU A 230 19.27 5.65 -26.08
CA GLU A 230 18.78 4.30 -26.42
C GLU A 230 17.76 3.71 -25.44
N ILE A 231 17.18 4.55 -24.58
CA ILE A 231 16.15 4.20 -23.62
C ILE A 231 14.90 5.04 -23.84
N VAL A 232 13.73 4.43 -23.64
CA VAL A 232 12.44 5.13 -23.77
C VAL A 232 11.77 5.23 -22.41
N THR A 233 11.75 6.43 -21.83
CA THR A 233 11.09 6.69 -20.55
C THR A 233 9.61 7.07 -20.73
N PRO A 234 8.73 6.78 -19.74
CA PRO A 234 7.34 7.23 -19.79
C PRO A 234 7.18 8.75 -19.89
N ARG A 235 8.15 9.52 -19.38
CA ARG A 235 8.17 10.98 -19.48
C ARG A 235 8.26 11.44 -20.94
N GLU A 236 9.00 10.73 -21.76
CA GLU A 236 9.16 11.03 -23.19
C GLU A 236 7.94 10.58 -23.99
N LEU A 237 7.35 9.42 -23.69
CA LEU A 237 6.06 9.00 -24.23
C LEU A 237 4.98 10.07 -24.01
N ILE A 238 4.88 10.58 -22.78
CA ILE A 238 3.95 11.67 -22.43
C ILE A 238 4.29 12.94 -23.21
N THR A 239 5.56 13.36 -23.22
CA THR A 239 6.00 14.59 -23.89
C THR A 239 5.74 14.55 -25.40
N ALA A 240 6.02 13.42 -26.06
CA ALA A 240 5.80 13.21 -27.48
C ALA A 240 4.32 13.17 -27.88
N SER A 241 3.42 12.79 -26.95
CA SER A 241 1.97 12.86 -27.16
C SER A 241 1.40 14.29 -27.18
N GLY A 242 2.24 15.31 -26.94
CA GLY A 242 1.83 16.71 -26.84
C GLY A 242 1.07 17.06 -25.56
N ARG A 243 0.95 16.12 -24.62
CA ARG A 243 0.33 16.33 -23.30
C ARG A 243 1.37 16.81 -22.30
N SER A 244 1.05 17.83 -21.51
CA SER A 244 1.86 18.13 -20.33
C SER A 244 1.55 17.11 -19.23
N MET A 245 2.54 16.79 -18.38
CA MET A 245 2.30 16.11 -17.10
C MET A 245 1.32 16.93 -16.21
N ASN A 246 1.27 18.25 -16.40
CA ASN A 246 0.23 19.11 -15.81
C ASN A 246 -1.17 18.90 -16.40
N ASP A 247 -1.31 18.42 -17.64
CA ASP A 247 -2.60 18.16 -18.27
C ASP A 247 -3.16 16.81 -17.88
N MET A 248 -2.31 15.79 -17.68
CA MET A 248 -2.71 14.52 -17.07
C MET A 248 -3.25 14.74 -15.64
N THR A 249 -2.55 15.54 -14.83
CA THR A 249 -2.99 15.87 -13.47
C THR A 249 -4.19 16.83 -13.41
N ARG A 250 -4.38 17.71 -14.41
CA ARG A 250 -5.54 18.63 -14.49
C ARG A 250 -6.78 18.03 -15.16
N SER A 251 -6.62 17.02 -16.02
CA SER A 251 -7.71 16.13 -16.47
C SER A 251 -8.12 15.12 -15.39
N GLY A 252 -7.66 15.29 -14.15
CA GLY A 252 -8.37 14.90 -12.93
C GLY A 252 -9.73 15.61 -12.80
N ASP A 253 -10.65 15.35 -13.74
CA ASP A 253 -11.98 15.93 -13.77
C ASP A 253 -12.69 15.69 -12.44
N ARG A 254 -13.31 16.75 -11.90
CA ARG A 254 -13.98 16.81 -10.60
C ARG A 254 -15.34 16.09 -10.64
N ARG A 255 -15.44 14.97 -11.37
CA ARG A 255 -16.62 14.09 -11.45
C ARG A 255 -16.80 13.28 -10.17
N ARG A 256 -17.27 14.00 -9.15
CA ARG A 256 -18.18 13.56 -8.08
C ARG A 256 -18.21 12.04 -7.79
N PHE A 257 -17.31 11.61 -6.91
CA PHE A 257 -17.64 10.94 -5.64
C PHE A 257 -18.53 9.67 -5.60
N PHE A 258 -18.85 9.02 -6.73
CA PHE A 258 -19.74 7.83 -6.74
C PHE A 258 -19.23 6.62 -7.55
N GLY A 259 -17.99 6.64 -8.06
CA GLY A 259 -17.34 5.45 -8.63
C GLY A 259 -16.70 4.58 -7.54
N GLY A 260 -16.79 3.25 -7.70
CA GLY A 260 -16.45 2.24 -6.68
C GLY A 260 -15.18 2.50 -5.85
N GLN A 261 -15.27 2.23 -4.54
CA GLN A 261 -14.09 2.04 -3.70
C GLN A 261 -13.41 0.73 -4.13
N GLY A 262 -12.12 0.78 -4.48
CA GLY A 262 -11.34 -0.40 -4.87
C GLY A 262 -10.76 -1.20 -3.69
N MET A 263 -10.96 -0.73 -2.46
CA MET A 263 -10.42 -1.35 -1.26
C MET A 263 -11.18 -0.95 0.02
N PHE A 264 -11.28 -1.87 0.98
CA PHE A 264 -11.84 -1.66 2.33
C PHE A 264 -10.91 -2.19 3.42
N THR A 265 -11.01 -1.67 4.65
CA THR A 265 -10.45 -2.32 5.84
C THR A 265 -11.44 -3.32 6.43
N LEU A 266 -10.92 -4.41 7.03
CA LEU A 266 -11.71 -5.43 7.75
C LEU A 266 -11.39 -5.40 9.26
N ASP A 267 -12.13 -4.56 9.97
CA ASP A 267 -11.98 -4.22 11.39
C ASP A 267 -13.37 -4.13 12.09
N GLU A 268 -13.40 -3.66 13.33
CA GLU A 268 -14.63 -3.56 14.14
C GLU A 268 -15.58 -2.44 13.66
N ASN A 269 -15.06 -1.46 12.90
CA ASN A 269 -15.78 -0.31 12.37
C ASN A 269 -16.15 -0.48 10.88
N THR A 270 -15.89 -1.64 10.26
CA THR A 270 -16.11 -1.88 8.84
C THR A 270 -17.57 -1.62 8.43
N PRO A 271 -17.81 -0.73 7.45
CA PRO A 271 -19.15 -0.41 6.98
C PRO A 271 -19.65 -1.50 6.01
N TRP A 272 -20.10 -2.64 6.53
CA TRP A 272 -20.53 -3.81 5.72
C TRP A 272 -21.58 -3.50 4.64
N ASN A 273 -22.43 -2.49 4.86
CA ASN A 273 -23.38 -1.99 3.85
C ASN A 273 -22.67 -1.28 2.68
N ASP A 274 -21.73 -0.37 2.97
CA ASP A 274 -20.92 0.31 1.95
C ASP A 274 -20.07 -0.70 1.16
N LEU A 275 -19.54 -1.71 1.85
CA LEU A 275 -18.74 -2.79 1.27
C LEU A 275 -19.56 -3.62 0.29
N LEU A 276 -20.76 -4.07 0.68
CA LEU A 276 -21.67 -4.81 -0.21
C LEU A 276 -22.08 -3.98 -1.43
N TYR A 277 -22.44 -2.71 -1.21
CA TYR A 277 -22.80 -1.79 -2.29
C TYR A 277 -21.62 -1.61 -3.26
N ALA A 278 -20.41 -1.42 -2.75
CA ALA A 278 -19.22 -1.26 -3.58
C ALA A 278 -18.88 -2.55 -4.34
N MET A 279 -19.04 -3.74 -3.77
CA MET A 279 -18.89 -4.99 -4.51
C MET A 279 -19.92 -5.09 -5.65
N GLN A 280 -21.18 -4.75 -5.39
CA GLN A 280 -22.24 -4.74 -6.40
C GLN A 280 -21.96 -3.71 -7.51
N GLU A 281 -21.47 -2.52 -7.16
CA GLU A 281 -21.10 -1.50 -8.14
C GLU A 281 -19.92 -1.95 -9.03
N ASN A 282 -18.83 -2.44 -8.41
CA ASN A 282 -17.62 -2.86 -9.14
C ASN A 282 -17.84 -4.12 -10.00
N TYR A 283 -18.61 -5.11 -9.50
CA TYR A 283 -18.72 -6.43 -10.14
C TYR A 283 -20.03 -6.67 -10.90
N GLU A 284 -21.09 -5.92 -10.61
CA GLU A 284 -22.44 -6.12 -11.17
C GLU A 284 -23.06 -4.83 -11.73
N ARG A 285 -22.33 -3.71 -11.71
CA ARG A 285 -22.85 -2.37 -12.06
C ARG A 285 -24.14 -2.03 -11.28
N GLY A 286 -24.16 -2.41 -10.00
CA GLY A 286 -25.26 -2.19 -9.06
C GLY A 286 -26.32 -3.29 -9.00
N ALA A 287 -26.21 -4.37 -9.79
CA ALA A 287 -27.07 -5.55 -9.63
C ALA A 287 -26.61 -6.44 -8.45
N ARG A 288 -27.37 -7.50 -8.14
CA ARG A 288 -27.03 -8.43 -7.05
C ARG A 288 -25.81 -9.25 -7.42
N LEU A 289 -24.89 -9.36 -6.48
CA LEU A 289 -23.66 -10.13 -6.63
C LEU A 289 -23.95 -11.62 -6.77
N GLN A 290 -23.72 -12.16 -7.96
CA GLN A 290 -23.74 -13.59 -8.23
C GLN A 290 -22.34 -14.17 -8.10
N LEU A 291 -22.21 -15.35 -7.48
CA LEU A 291 -20.93 -15.98 -7.17
C LEU A 291 -20.35 -16.81 -8.33
N ASP A 292 -21.20 -17.28 -9.24
CA ASP A 292 -20.87 -18.17 -10.37
C ASP A 292 -19.85 -17.60 -11.37
N LYS A 293 -19.69 -16.28 -11.42
CA LYS A 293 -18.68 -15.59 -12.23
C LYS A 293 -17.28 -15.53 -11.61
N PHE A 294 -17.14 -15.80 -10.31
CA PHE A 294 -15.85 -15.77 -9.63
C PHE A 294 -15.22 -17.16 -9.65
N PRO A 295 -13.88 -17.28 -9.76
CA PRO A 295 -13.18 -18.56 -9.62
C PRO A 295 -13.61 -19.32 -8.36
N GLU A 296 -13.75 -20.65 -8.46
CA GLU A 296 -14.18 -21.54 -7.35
C GLU A 296 -13.30 -21.43 -6.09
N ASP A 297 -12.05 -21.00 -6.23
CA ASP A 297 -11.10 -20.77 -5.13
C ASP A 297 -11.14 -19.33 -4.57
N ASN A 298 -12.02 -18.48 -5.09
CA ASN A 298 -12.26 -17.13 -4.57
C ASN A 298 -12.88 -17.20 -3.16
N LEU A 299 -12.40 -16.31 -2.27
CA LEU A 299 -12.81 -16.26 -0.87
C LEU A 299 -14.32 -16.04 -0.66
N LEU A 300 -15.04 -15.48 -1.63
CA LEU A 300 -16.47 -15.24 -1.54
C LEU A 300 -17.30 -16.53 -1.47
N HIS A 301 -16.90 -17.58 -2.17
CA HIS A 301 -17.52 -18.91 -2.08
C HIS A 301 -17.39 -19.54 -0.68
N THR A 302 -16.45 -19.07 0.14
CA THR A 302 -16.23 -19.61 1.50
C THR A 302 -17.11 -18.97 2.57
N ILE A 303 -17.77 -17.84 2.27
CA ILE A 303 -18.62 -17.11 3.22
C ILE A 303 -20.12 -17.29 2.96
N ASP A 304 -20.51 -17.67 1.73
CA ASP A 304 -21.85 -18.15 1.39
C ASP A 304 -22.16 -19.39 2.23
N ALA A 305 -23.05 -19.25 3.20
CA ALA A 305 -23.36 -20.31 4.16
C ALA A 305 -24.70 -20.99 3.94
N ASP A 306 -25.60 -20.45 3.11
CA ASP A 306 -26.78 -21.17 2.66
C ASP A 306 -26.65 -21.77 1.25
N GLY A 307 -25.57 -21.44 0.54
CA GLY A 307 -25.17 -22.02 -0.74
C GLY A 307 -26.10 -21.59 -1.87
N ASP A 308 -26.74 -20.42 -1.76
CA ASP A 308 -27.68 -19.91 -2.76
C ASP A 308 -27.02 -19.16 -3.92
N GLY A 309 -25.71 -18.92 -3.84
CA GLY A 309 -24.93 -18.22 -4.86
C GLY A 309 -25.02 -16.69 -4.79
N VAL A 310 -25.65 -16.12 -3.77
CA VAL A 310 -25.97 -14.68 -3.65
C VAL A 310 -25.65 -14.13 -2.26
N LEU A 311 -24.48 -13.48 -2.15
CA LEU A 311 -24.01 -12.97 -0.85
C LEU A 311 -24.92 -11.93 -0.20
N ARG A 312 -25.10 -12.11 1.12
CA ARG A 312 -25.90 -11.23 1.98
C ARG A 312 -25.06 -10.54 3.05
N ASN A 313 -25.62 -9.48 3.62
CA ASN A 313 -24.90 -8.59 4.54
C ASN A 313 -24.44 -9.28 5.83
N ASP A 314 -25.22 -10.26 6.30
CA ASP A 314 -24.95 -11.09 7.48
C ASP A 314 -23.79 -12.09 7.29
N GLU A 315 -23.33 -12.29 6.07
CA GLU A 315 -22.25 -13.22 5.73
C GLU A 315 -20.88 -12.52 5.64
N LEU A 316 -20.87 -11.25 5.21
CA LEU A 316 -19.66 -10.45 5.01
C LEU A 316 -18.75 -10.35 6.25
N PRO A 317 -19.24 -10.29 7.51
CA PRO A 317 -18.37 -10.27 8.68
C PRO A 317 -17.40 -11.47 8.78
N LYS A 318 -17.72 -12.61 8.13
CA LYS A 318 -16.83 -13.78 8.08
C LYS A 318 -15.52 -13.50 7.32
N LEU A 319 -15.50 -12.52 6.40
CA LEU A 319 -14.30 -12.09 5.65
C LEU A 319 -13.13 -11.73 6.56
N ALA A 320 -13.42 -11.11 7.71
CA ALA A 320 -12.40 -10.72 8.70
C ALA A 320 -11.75 -11.94 9.40
N GLY A 321 -12.37 -13.12 9.35
CA GLY A 321 -11.86 -14.37 9.94
C GLY A 321 -11.11 -15.29 8.98
N LEU A 322 -11.18 -15.05 7.66
CA LEU A 322 -10.50 -15.88 6.66
C LEU A 322 -8.96 -15.71 6.68
N PRO A 323 -8.18 -16.67 6.18
CA PRO A 323 -6.76 -16.42 5.89
C PRO A 323 -6.60 -15.35 4.80
N PRO A 324 -5.52 -14.54 4.82
CA PRO A 324 -5.18 -13.68 3.69
C PRO A 324 -4.74 -14.50 2.46
N GLU A 325 -4.73 -13.85 1.30
CA GLU A 325 -4.06 -14.31 0.08
C GLU A 325 -2.55 -14.00 0.15
N TYR A 326 -2.22 -12.81 0.66
CA TYR A 326 -0.86 -12.32 0.82
C TYR A 326 -0.67 -11.63 2.18
N GLU A 327 0.53 -11.77 2.76
CA GLU A 327 0.99 -10.96 3.88
C GLU A 327 2.01 -9.93 3.38
N LEU A 328 1.82 -8.66 3.72
CA LEU A 328 2.64 -7.53 3.29
C LEU A 328 3.27 -6.85 4.51
N THR A 329 4.58 -7.00 4.67
CA THR A 329 5.34 -6.24 5.67
C THR A 329 5.82 -4.92 5.09
N ILE A 330 5.61 -3.81 5.80
CA ILE A 330 6.10 -2.47 5.43
C ILE A 330 6.79 -1.85 6.64
N ARG A 331 8.02 -1.37 6.45
CA ARG A 331 8.81 -0.66 7.47
C ARG A 331 8.95 0.83 7.10
N PHE A 332 8.81 1.70 8.09
CA PHE A 332 9.05 3.14 7.99
C PHE A 332 10.14 3.54 8.99
N GLY A 333 11.02 4.46 8.60
CA GLY A 333 12.27 4.74 9.30
C GLY A 333 13.10 3.47 9.61
N GLY A 334 13.81 3.48 10.74
CA GLY A 334 14.69 2.37 11.15
C GLY A 334 15.90 2.14 10.24
N ASP A 335 16.54 0.96 10.33
CA ASP A 335 17.74 0.63 9.53
C ASP A 335 17.41 0.45 8.03
N LEU A 336 17.84 1.40 7.20
CA LEU A 336 17.67 1.40 5.73
C LEU A 336 18.33 0.20 5.03
N LYS A 337 19.15 -0.60 5.70
CA LYS A 337 19.70 -1.85 5.16
C LYS A 337 18.68 -2.99 5.12
N LYS A 338 17.58 -2.90 5.88
CA LYS A 338 16.48 -3.86 5.81
C LYS A 338 15.63 -3.57 4.58
N GLN A 339 15.19 -4.62 3.90
CA GLN A 339 14.21 -4.47 2.82
C GLN A 339 12.94 -3.84 3.41
N ARG A 340 12.56 -2.68 2.85
CA ARG A 340 11.58 -1.79 3.46
C ARG A 340 10.13 -2.27 3.20
N MET A 341 9.89 -2.97 2.11
CA MET A 341 8.67 -3.75 1.91
C MET A 341 9.02 -5.19 1.55
N VAL A 342 8.18 -6.13 1.98
CA VAL A 342 8.23 -7.55 1.61
C VAL A 342 6.81 -8.08 1.55
N MET A 343 6.42 -8.70 0.44
CA MET A 343 5.13 -9.37 0.29
C MET A 343 5.37 -10.87 0.10
N ILE A 344 4.64 -11.71 0.84
CA ILE A 344 4.74 -13.16 0.75
C ILE A 344 3.37 -13.77 0.42
N PRO A 345 3.30 -14.77 -0.48
CA PRO A 345 2.07 -15.50 -0.76
C PRO A 345 1.71 -16.40 0.42
N PHE A 346 0.48 -16.31 0.91
CA PHE A 346 -0.02 -17.17 1.99
C PHE A 346 -0.53 -18.52 1.45
N LYS A 347 -1.09 -18.52 0.23
CA LYS A 347 -1.42 -19.74 -0.52
C LYS A 347 -0.31 -20.08 -1.51
N LYS A 348 0.06 -21.35 -1.64
CA LYS A 348 1.05 -21.82 -2.65
C LYS A 348 0.60 -21.68 -4.11
N SER A 349 -0.68 -21.38 -4.35
CA SER A 349 -1.26 -21.17 -5.68
C SER A 349 -1.23 -19.71 -6.12
N SER A 350 -0.96 -18.78 -5.21
CA SER A 350 -0.89 -17.34 -5.49
C SER A 350 0.42 -17.01 -6.19
N SER A 351 0.38 -16.04 -7.10
CA SER A 351 1.55 -15.59 -7.87
C SER A 351 2.65 -15.04 -6.97
N GLU A 352 3.92 -15.28 -7.31
CA GLU A 352 5.06 -14.73 -6.56
C GLU A 352 5.11 -13.18 -6.69
N PRO A 353 5.14 -12.42 -5.57
CA PRO A 353 5.32 -10.97 -5.61
C PRO A 353 6.74 -10.58 -6.00
N ILE A 354 6.89 -9.54 -6.83
CA ILE A 354 8.20 -8.94 -7.11
C ILE A 354 8.35 -7.69 -6.25
N THR A 355 9.44 -7.63 -5.49
CA THR A 355 9.63 -6.68 -4.39
C THR A 355 10.90 -5.86 -4.59
N SER A 356 10.78 -4.54 -4.67
CA SER A 356 11.88 -3.57 -4.64
C SER A 356 11.98 -2.91 -3.26
N THR A 357 12.80 -1.87 -3.12
CA THR A 357 12.91 -1.12 -1.84
C THR A 357 11.61 -0.39 -1.49
N ASN A 358 11.01 0.33 -2.45
CA ASN A 358 9.85 1.20 -2.21
C ASN A 358 8.56 0.74 -2.90
N GLU A 359 8.60 -0.32 -3.69
CA GLU A 359 7.46 -0.91 -4.39
C GLU A 359 7.40 -2.44 -4.19
N VAL A 360 6.19 -3.00 -4.20
CA VAL A 360 5.97 -4.44 -4.39
C VAL A 360 4.77 -4.66 -5.29
N ALA A 361 4.91 -5.55 -6.26
CA ALA A 361 3.99 -5.69 -7.38
C ALA A 361 3.77 -7.17 -7.73
N VAL A 362 2.52 -7.60 -7.82
CA VAL A 362 2.13 -8.98 -8.13
C VAL A 362 1.17 -9.04 -9.33
N ASN A 363 1.39 -10.03 -10.20
CA ASN A 363 0.54 -10.28 -11.36
C ASN A 363 -0.58 -11.26 -10.97
N LEU A 364 -1.83 -10.80 -11.03
CA LEU A 364 -3.04 -11.58 -10.75
C LEU A 364 -3.76 -11.99 -12.04
N ARG A 365 -2.99 -12.21 -13.12
CA ARG A 365 -3.39 -12.51 -14.50
C ARG A 365 -4.03 -11.32 -15.22
N SER A 366 -5.23 -10.93 -14.79
CA SER A 366 -5.98 -9.82 -15.39
C SER A 366 -5.65 -8.46 -14.76
N ASP A 367 -4.99 -8.46 -13.60
CA ASP A 367 -4.69 -7.27 -12.82
C ASP A 367 -3.25 -7.29 -12.31
N TRP A 368 -2.61 -6.14 -12.31
CA TRP A 368 -1.44 -5.84 -11.49
C TRP A 368 -1.90 -5.22 -10.16
N LEU A 369 -1.56 -5.85 -9.04
CA LEU A 369 -1.70 -5.24 -7.73
C LEU A 369 -0.34 -4.72 -7.26
N VAL A 370 -0.28 -3.42 -6.97
CA VAL A 370 0.96 -2.72 -6.64
C VAL A 370 0.79 -1.93 -5.35
N PHE A 371 1.68 -2.17 -4.39
CA PHE A 371 1.81 -1.38 -3.18
C PHE A 371 3.11 -0.58 -3.20
N ARG A 372 3.05 0.68 -2.78
CA ARG A 372 4.20 1.59 -2.67
C ARG A 372 4.32 2.13 -1.25
N ALA A 373 5.54 2.48 -0.83
CA ALA A 373 5.78 3.12 0.47
C ALA A 373 6.58 4.42 0.34
N ARG A 374 6.04 5.52 0.88
CA ARG A 374 6.68 6.86 0.94
C ARG A 374 6.87 7.30 2.39
N ASP A 375 8.11 7.60 2.80
CA ASP A 375 8.36 8.14 4.15
C ASP A 375 8.73 9.62 4.07
N ASN A 376 7.73 10.51 4.23
CA ASN A 376 7.95 11.96 4.30
C ASN A 376 8.42 12.41 5.70
N ALA A 377 8.48 11.50 6.68
CA ALA A 377 8.77 11.80 8.08
C ALA A 377 9.99 11.00 8.61
N ASN A 378 10.87 10.58 7.69
CA ASN A 378 12.01 9.73 7.99
C ASN A 378 13.04 10.44 8.90
N ILE A 379 13.49 9.76 9.95
CA ILE A 379 14.45 10.26 10.95
C ILE A 379 15.75 10.76 10.31
N TYR A 380 16.28 10.09 9.28
CA TYR A 380 17.50 10.54 8.60
C TYR A 380 17.38 11.94 7.99
N SER A 381 16.17 12.39 7.67
CA SER A 381 15.93 13.76 7.20
C SER A 381 16.07 14.80 8.33
N ALA A 382 15.77 14.43 9.59
CA ALA A 382 15.88 15.32 10.75
C ALA A 382 17.34 15.62 11.08
N GLY A 383 18.21 14.60 11.17
CA GLY A 383 19.64 14.80 11.39
C GLY A 383 20.34 15.57 10.25
N GLN A 384 19.90 15.40 9.01
CA GLN A 384 20.41 16.22 7.89
C GLN A 384 19.86 17.66 7.93
N GLN A 385 18.60 17.86 8.34
CA GLN A 385 18.03 19.20 8.57
C GLN A 385 18.76 19.90 9.71
N ALA A 386 19.03 19.22 10.84
CA ALA A 386 19.79 19.76 11.97
C ALA A 386 21.19 20.24 11.54
N LYS A 387 21.94 19.41 10.81
CA LYS A 387 23.24 19.80 10.22
C LYS A 387 23.13 20.97 9.24
N SER A 388 22.07 21.00 8.43
CA SER A 388 21.84 22.10 7.47
C SER A 388 21.49 23.41 8.16
N LEU A 389 20.76 23.34 9.28
CA LEU A 389 20.41 24.48 10.13
C LEU A 389 21.65 25.03 10.84
N LEU A 390 22.46 24.15 11.43
CA LEU A 390 23.76 24.52 11.98
C LEU A 390 24.61 25.22 10.92
N GLN A 391 24.85 24.59 9.77
CA GLN A 391 25.64 25.17 8.67
C GLN A 391 25.10 26.51 8.13
N LEU A 392 23.81 26.79 8.28
CA LEU A 392 23.17 28.03 7.81
C LEU A 392 23.27 29.19 8.82
N TYR A 393 23.21 28.88 10.11
CA TYR A 393 23.12 29.89 11.18
C TYR A 393 24.38 30.01 12.05
N ASP A 394 25.24 28.98 12.09
CA ASP A 394 26.55 28.99 12.74
C ASP A 394 27.51 29.91 11.95
N GLY A 395 27.40 31.21 12.23
CA GLY A 395 28.16 32.26 11.56
C GLY A 395 29.59 32.36 12.07
N ASN A 396 29.87 31.78 13.24
CA ASN A 396 31.15 31.89 13.94
C ASN A 396 32.03 30.62 13.76
N GLN A 397 31.41 29.49 13.39
CA GLN A 397 31.98 28.16 13.14
C GLN A 397 32.48 27.42 14.39
N ASP A 398 31.83 27.60 15.54
CA ASP A 398 32.14 26.88 16.80
C ASP A 398 31.45 25.51 16.92
N GLY A 399 30.45 25.22 16.08
CA GLY A 399 29.78 23.92 15.99
C GLY A 399 28.52 23.77 16.85
N TYR A 400 27.99 24.85 17.42
CA TYR A 400 26.65 24.93 18.00
C TYR A 400 25.91 26.19 17.49
N LEU A 401 24.67 26.41 17.95
CA LEU A 401 23.96 27.68 17.72
C LEU A 401 23.66 28.37 19.04
N GLU A 402 24.07 29.63 19.18
CA GLU A 402 23.61 30.50 20.27
C GLU A 402 22.29 31.20 19.90
N GLN A 403 21.53 31.65 20.91
CA GLN A 403 20.26 32.37 20.68
C GLN A 403 20.43 33.62 19.79
N THR A 404 21.61 34.25 19.80
CA THR A 404 21.90 35.46 19.01
C THR A 404 22.14 35.19 17.52
N GLU A 405 22.40 33.94 17.14
CA GLU A 405 22.68 33.51 15.77
C GLU A 405 21.41 33.07 15.03
N LEU A 406 20.36 32.71 15.78
CA LEU A 406 19.02 32.52 15.23
C LEU A 406 18.36 33.89 14.93
N PRO A 407 17.77 34.08 13.74
CA PRO A 407 17.04 35.31 13.44
C PRO A 407 15.76 35.42 14.28
N GLU A 408 15.51 36.59 14.89
CA GLU A 408 14.28 36.91 15.65
C GLU A 408 12.97 36.68 14.86
N GLN A 409 13.03 36.60 13.53
CA GLN A 409 11.91 36.27 12.65
C GLN A 409 12.35 35.28 11.57
N GLY A 410 11.67 34.14 11.49
CA GLY A 410 11.76 33.20 10.35
C GLY A 410 12.24 31.80 10.69
N THR A 411 12.97 31.62 11.81
CA THR A 411 13.25 30.28 12.34
C THR A 411 12.01 29.72 13.03
N ASN A 412 11.70 28.48 12.68
CA ASN A 412 10.59 27.69 13.24
C ASN A 412 11.06 26.86 14.47
N ILE A 413 12.12 27.33 15.14
CA ILE A 413 12.82 26.68 16.25
C ILE A 413 12.61 27.57 17.47
N ASP A 414 11.98 27.01 18.50
CA ASP A 414 11.84 27.68 19.79
C ASP A 414 13.06 27.30 20.64
N PHE A 415 14.00 28.24 20.82
CA PHE A 415 15.30 27.97 21.45
C PHE A 415 15.13 27.32 22.83
N ALA A 416 14.22 27.85 23.64
CA ALA A 416 13.97 27.39 25.01
C ALA A 416 13.26 26.02 25.10
N LEU A 417 12.75 25.48 23.97
CA LEU A 417 12.22 24.12 23.87
C LEU A 417 13.19 23.16 23.14
N ALA A 418 14.24 23.68 22.51
CA ALA A 418 15.26 22.89 21.83
C ALA A 418 16.47 22.61 22.73
N ASP A 419 16.85 23.58 23.55
CA ASP A 419 17.91 23.50 24.57
C ASP A 419 17.41 22.60 25.72
N ASN A 420 17.86 21.34 25.71
CA ASN A 420 17.34 20.31 26.61
C ASN A 420 18.15 20.22 27.92
N ASP A 421 19.44 20.57 27.89
CA ASP A 421 20.30 20.54 29.07
C ASP A 421 20.53 21.92 29.73
N GLN A 422 20.00 22.99 29.11
CA GLN A 422 19.98 24.37 29.59
C GLN A 422 21.37 25.01 29.65
N ASP A 423 22.25 24.67 28.71
CA ASP A 423 23.62 25.22 28.59
C ASP A 423 23.72 26.50 27.73
N GLU A 424 22.58 27.02 27.25
CA GLU A 424 22.42 28.19 26.37
C GLU A 424 22.97 28.00 24.94
N LYS A 425 23.10 26.76 24.47
CA LYS A 425 23.50 26.40 23.10
C LYS A 425 22.58 25.33 22.52
N LEU A 426 22.68 25.13 21.20
CA LEU A 426 22.00 24.05 20.51
C LEU A 426 22.99 23.23 19.69
N TYR A 427 23.24 22.00 20.13
CA TYR A 427 24.04 21.03 19.38
C TYR A 427 23.19 20.30 18.31
N VAL A 428 23.85 19.58 17.38
CA VAL A 428 23.17 18.85 16.29
C VAL A 428 22.16 17.85 16.84
N GLU A 429 22.51 17.19 17.94
CA GLU A 429 21.71 16.20 18.65
C GLU A 429 20.41 16.81 19.22
N GLU A 430 20.47 18.05 19.71
CA GLU A 430 19.32 18.77 20.29
C GLU A 430 18.43 19.39 19.21
N LEU A 431 19.04 19.94 18.16
CA LEU A 431 18.32 20.35 16.95
C LEU A 431 17.59 19.15 16.33
N GLU A 432 18.22 17.98 16.26
CA GLU A 432 17.58 16.75 15.81
C GLU A 432 16.45 16.32 16.75
N ALA A 433 16.68 16.30 18.07
CA ALA A 433 15.64 15.97 19.06
C ALA A 433 14.43 16.90 18.96
N SER A 434 14.64 18.21 18.86
CA SER A 434 13.59 19.23 18.71
C SER A 434 12.81 19.06 17.41
N LEU A 435 13.48 18.80 16.28
CA LEU A 435 12.83 18.49 15.00
C LEU A 435 12.01 17.19 15.06
N LEU A 436 12.53 16.16 15.74
CA LEU A 436 11.86 14.88 15.92
C LEU A 436 10.62 14.99 16.82
N GLN A 437 10.70 15.79 17.89
CA GLN A 437 9.59 16.09 18.79
C GLN A 437 8.52 16.94 18.08
N ARG A 438 8.92 17.99 17.35
CA ARG A 438 8.01 18.88 16.60
C ARG A 438 7.22 18.17 15.50
N ASN A 439 7.78 17.11 14.92
CA ASN A 439 7.10 16.32 13.88
C ASN A 439 6.50 15.01 14.43
N TRP A 440 6.45 14.80 15.76
CA TRP A 440 6.08 13.52 16.36
C TRP A 440 4.68 13.08 15.93
N ILE A 441 3.66 13.96 15.98
CA ILE A 441 2.30 13.63 15.48
C ILE A 441 2.35 13.09 14.04
N GLN A 442 3.07 13.78 13.15
CA GLN A 442 3.17 13.39 11.74
C GLN A 442 3.90 12.05 11.57
N ARG A 443 4.88 11.78 12.44
CA ARG A 443 5.67 10.54 12.48
C ARG A 443 4.90 9.33 13.03
N CYS A 444 3.80 9.52 13.77
CA CYS A 444 2.94 8.43 14.27
C CYS A 444 1.90 7.94 13.26
N HIS A 445 1.71 8.66 12.15
CA HIS A 445 0.59 8.44 11.25
C HIS A 445 1.01 7.83 9.92
N ILE A 446 0.51 6.64 9.64
CA ILE A 446 0.55 5.99 8.32
C ILE A 446 -0.83 6.15 7.67
N ARG A 447 -0.83 6.46 6.39
CA ARG A 447 -2.03 6.61 5.56
C ARG A 447 -1.90 5.74 4.33
N LEU A 448 -3.02 5.20 3.87
CA LEU A 448 -3.10 4.42 2.65
C LEU A 448 -4.09 5.08 1.69
N GLN A 449 -3.72 5.18 0.42
CA GLN A 449 -4.60 5.71 -0.63
C GLN A 449 -4.41 4.94 -1.93
N GLY A 450 -5.47 4.72 -2.70
CA GLY A 450 -5.33 4.36 -4.11
C GLY A 450 -4.86 5.59 -4.90
N ILE A 451 -3.85 5.43 -5.75
CA ILE A 451 -3.33 6.47 -6.65
C ILE A 451 -3.56 6.09 -8.12
N ASP A 452 -3.46 7.09 -8.99
CA ASP A 452 -3.47 6.97 -10.45
C ASP A 452 -2.10 7.46 -10.96
N GLY A 453 -1.60 6.94 -12.09
CA GLY A 453 -0.43 7.53 -12.74
C GLY A 453 0.55 6.61 -13.50
N ASP A 454 0.55 5.28 -13.28
CA ASP A 454 1.35 4.39 -14.14
C ASP A 454 0.52 3.87 -15.32
N ASP A 455 1.18 3.72 -16.47
CA ASP A 455 0.60 3.08 -17.66
C ASP A 455 0.61 1.54 -17.47
N PRO A 456 -0.55 0.85 -17.55
CA PRO A 456 -0.64 -0.58 -17.32
C PRO A 456 0.07 -1.38 -18.40
N LEU A 457 0.04 -0.89 -19.64
CA LEU A 457 0.67 -1.56 -20.77
C LEU A 457 2.18 -1.42 -20.65
N PHE A 458 2.67 -0.25 -20.22
CA PHE A 458 4.10 -0.02 -19.96
C PHE A 458 4.62 -1.02 -18.92
N ARG A 459 3.98 -1.12 -17.74
CA ARG A 459 4.37 -2.11 -16.70
C ARG A 459 4.28 -3.57 -17.21
N ALA A 460 3.45 -3.86 -18.20
CA ALA A 460 3.33 -5.19 -18.78
C ALA A 460 4.43 -5.52 -19.82
N ILE A 461 5.06 -4.52 -20.44
CA ILE A 461 6.21 -4.65 -21.36
C ILE A 461 7.57 -4.28 -20.72
N ASP A 462 7.56 -3.87 -19.45
CA ASP A 462 8.73 -3.58 -18.63
C ASP A 462 9.00 -4.80 -17.70
N PRO A 463 9.80 -5.79 -18.14
CA PRO A 463 10.06 -6.99 -17.36
C PRO A 463 11.01 -6.76 -16.18
N ASN A 464 11.98 -5.84 -16.31
CA ASN A 464 12.99 -5.58 -15.28
C ASN A 464 12.47 -4.65 -14.16
N ARG A 465 11.47 -3.81 -14.48
CA ARG A 465 10.78 -2.82 -13.64
C ARG A 465 11.65 -1.68 -13.13
N ASP A 466 12.58 -1.23 -13.96
CA ASP A 466 13.34 0.00 -13.75
C ASP A 466 12.55 1.27 -14.18
N ALA A 467 11.33 1.10 -14.71
CA ALA A 467 10.46 2.15 -15.25
C ALA A 467 11.00 2.85 -16.51
N ARG A 468 11.88 2.16 -17.24
CA ARG A 468 12.44 2.52 -18.54
C ARG A 468 12.08 1.41 -19.55
N LEU A 469 12.49 1.59 -20.81
CA LEU A 469 12.50 0.52 -21.81
C LEU A 469 13.84 0.60 -22.51
N SER A 470 14.74 -0.31 -22.16
CA SER A 470 16.05 -0.45 -22.79
C SER A 470 15.94 -0.89 -24.26
N ALA A 471 17.01 -0.70 -25.02
CA ALA A 471 17.09 -1.21 -26.39
C ALA A 471 16.87 -2.74 -26.46
N ARG A 472 17.28 -3.50 -25.43
CA ARG A 472 17.03 -4.95 -25.30
C ARG A 472 15.54 -5.24 -25.12
N GLU A 473 14.84 -4.49 -24.28
CA GLU A 473 13.41 -4.69 -24.04
C GLU A 473 12.58 -4.30 -25.26
N LEU A 474 12.97 -3.24 -25.97
CA LEU A 474 12.38 -2.90 -27.27
C LEU A 474 12.58 -4.00 -28.32
N GLN A 475 13.69 -4.76 -28.29
CA GLN A 475 13.91 -5.93 -29.14
C GLN A 475 13.00 -7.12 -28.75
N GLN A 476 12.60 -7.23 -27.48
CA GLN A 476 11.69 -8.26 -26.98
C GLN A 476 10.20 -7.85 -27.01
N LEU A 477 9.91 -6.57 -27.22
CA LEU A 477 8.56 -6.00 -27.15
C LEU A 477 7.51 -6.78 -27.96
N ALA A 478 7.84 -7.18 -29.20
CA ALA A 478 6.89 -7.89 -30.04
C ALA A 478 6.48 -9.27 -29.48
N SER A 479 7.38 -9.97 -28.78
CA SER A 479 7.05 -11.25 -28.13
C SER A 479 6.36 -11.06 -26.79
N GLN A 480 6.65 -9.97 -26.06
CA GLN A 480 5.92 -9.60 -24.85
C GLN A 480 4.47 -9.22 -25.17
N LEU A 481 4.25 -8.37 -26.17
CA LEU A 481 2.93 -7.97 -26.67
C LEU A 481 2.14 -9.19 -27.17
N ALA A 482 2.75 -10.07 -27.97
CA ALA A 482 2.14 -11.33 -28.39
C ALA A 482 1.86 -12.31 -27.23
N GLY A 483 2.48 -12.13 -26.06
CA GLY A 483 2.17 -12.86 -24.84
C GLY A 483 0.95 -12.34 -24.07
N MET A 484 0.40 -11.17 -24.45
CA MET A 484 -0.81 -10.59 -23.87
C MET A 484 -2.09 -10.99 -24.61
N ASP A 485 -1.97 -11.48 -25.85
CA ASP A 485 -3.04 -12.09 -26.64
C ASP A 485 -3.40 -13.46 -26.00
N VAL A 486 -4.33 -13.43 -25.05
CA VAL A 486 -4.76 -14.59 -24.26
C VAL A 486 -5.78 -15.43 -25.03
N ASP A 487 -6.60 -14.80 -25.88
CA ASP A 487 -7.62 -15.50 -26.66
C ASP A 487 -7.14 -16.00 -28.03
N GLN A 488 -5.93 -15.61 -28.44
CA GLN A 488 -5.23 -15.95 -29.68
C GLN A 488 -5.89 -15.33 -30.93
N SER A 489 -6.49 -14.14 -30.78
CA SER A 489 -7.12 -13.35 -31.85
C SER A 489 -6.12 -12.72 -32.82
N GLN A 490 -4.82 -12.69 -32.50
CA GLN A 490 -3.74 -11.98 -33.19
C GLN A 490 -3.83 -10.45 -33.07
N THR A 491 -4.64 -9.96 -32.14
CA THR A 491 -4.82 -8.55 -31.80
C THR A 491 -4.85 -8.41 -30.29
N ILE A 492 -4.33 -7.33 -29.72
CA ILE A 492 -4.48 -7.07 -28.28
C ILE A 492 -5.74 -6.24 -28.06
N GLU A 493 -6.79 -6.87 -27.52
CA GLU A 493 -8.03 -6.19 -27.18
C GLU A 493 -7.93 -5.40 -25.87
N PHE A 494 -8.83 -4.43 -25.69
CA PHE A 494 -8.89 -3.59 -24.48
C PHE A 494 -9.07 -4.40 -23.18
N ASP A 495 -9.77 -5.54 -23.25
CA ASP A 495 -10.04 -6.40 -22.10
C ASP A 495 -8.81 -7.26 -21.71
N GLU A 496 -7.83 -7.41 -22.61
CA GLU A 496 -6.59 -8.19 -22.38
C GLU A 496 -5.47 -7.35 -21.76
N ILE A 497 -5.43 -6.03 -22.02
CA ILE A 497 -4.51 -5.11 -21.33
C ILE A 497 -4.78 -5.18 -19.82
N PRO A 498 -3.81 -5.54 -18.96
CA PRO A 498 -4.08 -5.70 -17.52
C PRO A 498 -4.65 -4.45 -16.86
N THR A 499 -5.54 -4.60 -15.88
CA THR A 499 -5.87 -3.50 -14.97
C THR A 499 -4.67 -3.21 -14.07
N LEU A 500 -4.45 -1.96 -13.68
CA LEU A 500 -3.48 -1.65 -12.64
C LEU A 500 -4.16 -1.06 -11.40
N LEU A 501 -3.92 -1.70 -10.26
CA LEU A 501 -4.39 -1.30 -8.94
C LEU A 501 -3.19 -0.81 -8.12
N VAL A 502 -2.95 0.51 -8.07
CA VAL A 502 -1.85 1.09 -7.29
C VAL A 502 -2.35 1.66 -5.97
N PHE A 503 -1.74 1.21 -4.87
CA PHE A 503 -1.99 1.73 -3.53
C PHE A 503 -0.68 2.24 -2.90
N GLU A 504 -0.70 3.48 -2.41
CA GLU A 504 0.44 4.11 -1.76
C GLU A 504 0.20 4.21 -0.26
N PHE A 505 1.09 3.58 0.52
CA PHE A 505 1.26 3.88 1.94
C PHE A 505 2.21 5.07 2.10
N PHE A 506 1.81 6.06 2.89
CA PHE A 506 2.68 7.18 3.23
C PHE A 506 2.67 7.49 4.73
N ARG A 507 3.84 7.83 5.26
CA ARG A 507 4.06 8.34 6.62
C ARG A 507 4.40 9.83 6.54
N GLY A 508 3.82 10.65 7.42
CA GLY A 508 3.99 12.11 7.40
C GLY A 508 2.91 12.86 6.61
N ASP A 509 3.20 14.12 6.23
CA ASP A 509 2.19 15.03 5.66
C ASP A 509 1.92 14.84 4.17
N GLN A 510 0.62 14.83 3.82
CA GLN A 510 0.01 15.00 2.49
C GLN A 510 -1.46 15.48 2.62
N ASP A 511 -1.74 16.59 3.33
CA ASP A 511 -3.14 17.09 3.42
C ASP A 511 -3.57 18.06 2.31
N ASN A 512 -2.66 18.82 1.69
CA ASN A 512 -3.07 19.98 0.86
C ASN A 512 -3.07 19.77 -0.66
N ASN A 513 -2.42 18.73 -1.18
CA ASN A 513 -2.56 18.32 -2.57
C ASN A 513 -2.00 16.89 -2.71
N PRO A 514 -2.75 15.90 -3.23
CA PRO A 514 -2.13 14.70 -3.76
C PRO A 514 -1.37 15.12 -5.03
N GLN A 515 -0.13 15.59 -4.83
CA GLN A 515 0.85 15.54 -5.91
C GLN A 515 0.99 14.05 -6.22
N VAL A 516 0.47 13.63 -7.38
CA VAL A 516 0.84 12.34 -7.95
C VAL A 516 2.37 12.30 -7.89
N PRO A 517 2.98 11.23 -7.34
CA PRO A 517 4.44 11.08 -7.39
C PRO A 517 4.95 11.49 -8.77
N GLN A 518 6.10 12.18 -8.82
CA GLN A 518 6.81 12.29 -10.09
C GLN A 518 7.41 10.90 -10.34
N LEU A 519 6.56 9.99 -10.84
CA LEU A 519 6.79 8.55 -10.97
C LEU A 519 8.01 8.21 -11.83
N TYR A 520 8.38 9.15 -12.69
CA TYR A 520 9.44 9.04 -13.70
C TYR A 520 10.61 9.97 -13.36
N ASN A 521 10.85 10.17 -12.06
CA ASN A 521 11.84 11.09 -11.52
C ASN A 521 12.70 10.43 -10.43
N GLU A 522 12.59 9.09 -10.26
CA GLU A 522 13.61 8.35 -9.53
C GLU A 522 14.90 8.40 -10.35
N SER A 523 15.97 8.92 -9.74
CA SER A 523 17.33 8.64 -10.23
C SER A 523 17.52 7.12 -10.28
N PRO A 524 18.30 6.59 -11.24
CA PRO A 524 18.40 5.15 -11.48
C PRO A 524 18.55 4.42 -10.15
N GLY A 525 17.63 3.49 -9.89
CA GLY A 525 17.68 2.62 -8.72
C GLY A 525 18.97 1.83 -8.85
N ALA A 526 20.02 2.30 -8.17
CA ALA A 526 21.40 2.03 -8.56
C ALA A 526 21.59 0.54 -8.84
N THR A 527 21.75 0.21 -10.13
CA THR A 527 21.98 -1.14 -10.63
C THR A 527 23.03 -1.74 -9.73
N VAL A 528 22.72 -2.86 -9.06
CA VAL A 528 23.57 -3.39 -7.99
C VAL A 528 24.96 -3.58 -8.59
N THR A 529 25.88 -2.68 -8.28
CA THR A 529 27.18 -2.68 -8.92
C THR A 529 27.90 -3.90 -8.43
N ASN A 530 27.86 -4.95 -9.26
CA ASN A 530 28.61 -6.15 -9.04
C ASN A 530 30.07 -5.72 -8.98
N ASN A 531 30.65 -5.60 -7.78
CA ASN A 531 32.06 -5.23 -7.61
C ASN A 531 33.05 -6.28 -8.18
N LEU A 532 32.51 -7.26 -8.91
CA LEU A 532 33.18 -8.29 -9.69
C LEU A 532 33.33 -7.89 -11.17
N THR A 533 32.44 -7.04 -11.73
CA THR A 533 32.58 -6.58 -13.12
C THR A 533 33.74 -5.59 -13.25
N PRO A 534 34.50 -5.63 -14.37
CA PRO A 534 35.57 -4.67 -14.63
C PRO A 534 35.07 -3.23 -14.65
N ALA A 535 35.90 -2.29 -14.17
CA ALA A 535 35.56 -0.86 -14.17
C ALA A 535 35.34 -0.27 -15.57
N TRP A 536 35.79 -0.94 -16.64
CA TRP A 536 35.48 -0.53 -18.02
C TRP A 536 34.03 -0.81 -18.39
N PHE A 537 33.40 -1.85 -17.82
CA PHE A 537 32.01 -2.22 -18.11
C PHE A 537 31.07 -1.07 -17.69
N HIS A 538 31.12 -0.69 -16.41
CA HIS A 538 30.42 0.49 -15.85
C HIS A 538 30.88 1.84 -16.42
N GLY A 539 31.95 1.86 -17.23
CA GLY A 539 32.43 3.05 -17.92
C GLY A 539 31.99 3.12 -19.39
N MET A 540 31.44 2.03 -19.94
CA MET A 540 30.87 1.95 -21.28
C MET A 540 29.33 1.88 -21.23
N ASP A 541 28.75 1.18 -20.27
CA ASP A 541 27.34 1.29 -19.84
C ASP A 541 27.07 2.75 -19.43
N TYR A 542 26.65 3.56 -20.41
CA TYR A 542 26.51 5.01 -20.27
C TYR A 542 25.07 5.36 -19.90
N ASN A 543 24.12 4.62 -20.45
CA ASN A 543 22.70 4.80 -20.21
C ASN A 543 22.26 4.20 -18.86
N GLY A 544 23.04 3.28 -18.27
CA GLY A 544 22.80 2.66 -16.97
C GLY A 544 21.78 1.51 -16.98
N ASP A 545 21.48 0.89 -18.13
CA ASP A 545 20.55 -0.26 -18.22
C ASP A 545 21.18 -1.59 -17.76
N GLY A 546 22.51 -1.64 -17.62
CA GLY A 546 23.25 -2.80 -17.14
C GLY A 546 23.70 -3.76 -18.25
N ASP A 547 23.44 -3.42 -19.51
CA ASP A 547 24.02 -4.03 -20.69
C ASP A 547 25.02 -3.05 -21.35
N ILE A 548 25.74 -3.51 -22.38
CA ILE A 548 26.47 -2.62 -23.28
C ILE A 548 25.97 -2.86 -24.70
N SER A 549 25.41 -1.82 -25.31
CA SER A 549 25.00 -1.81 -26.71
C SER A 549 26.21 -1.71 -27.68
N PRO A 550 26.03 -2.03 -28.98
CA PRO A 550 27.04 -1.79 -30.01
C PRO A 550 27.38 -0.30 -30.22
N ARG A 551 26.57 0.63 -29.69
CA ARG A 551 26.78 2.09 -29.80
C ARG A 551 27.64 2.62 -28.65
N GLU A 552 27.50 2.03 -27.47
CA GLU A 552 28.27 2.33 -26.27
C GLU A 552 29.67 1.68 -26.27
N PHE A 553 29.79 0.51 -26.90
CA PHE A 553 31.04 -0.23 -26.93
C PHE A 553 32.16 0.52 -27.68
N LEU A 554 33.21 0.92 -26.95
CA LEU A 554 34.33 1.69 -27.49
C LEU A 554 35.34 0.85 -28.32
N GLY A 555 35.17 -0.48 -28.36
CA GLY A 555 36.03 -1.42 -29.08
C GLY A 555 35.67 -1.61 -30.55
N THR A 556 36.21 -2.67 -31.16
CA THR A 556 35.85 -3.05 -32.54
C THR A 556 34.65 -4.00 -32.57
N ALA A 557 33.86 -3.98 -33.65
CA ALA A 557 32.73 -4.90 -33.82
C ALA A 557 33.12 -6.39 -33.73
N VAL A 558 34.38 -6.74 -34.01
CA VAL A 558 34.91 -8.11 -33.81
C VAL A 558 35.00 -8.44 -32.32
N GLN A 559 35.58 -7.55 -31.51
CA GLN A 559 35.66 -7.73 -30.05
C GLN A 559 34.27 -7.73 -29.41
N PHE A 560 33.33 -6.94 -29.95
CA PHE A 560 31.93 -7.01 -29.51
C PHE A 560 31.35 -8.41 -29.71
N SER A 561 31.47 -8.98 -30.92
CA SER A 561 31.02 -10.34 -31.25
C SER A 561 31.82 -11.47 -30.56
N GLU A 562 32.97 -11.16 -29.95
CA GLU A 562 33.74 -12.09 -29.12
C GLU A 562 33.28 -12.07 -27.65
N LEU A 563 32.64 -10.98 -27.20
CA LEU A 563 32.08 -10.82 -25.84
C LEU A 563 30.60 -11.21 -25.78
N ASP A 564 29.79 -10.74 -26.74
CA ASP A 564 28.41 -11.16 -26.99
C ASP A 564 28.42 -12.63 -27.43
N THR A 565 28.38 -13.51 -26.44
CA THR A 565 28.61 -14.96 -26.57
C THR A 565 27.30 -15.68 -26.90
N ASN A 566 26.18 -15.11 -26.48
CA ASN A 566 24.86 -15.62 -26.81
C ASN A 566 24.33 -15.12 -28.18
N HIS A 567 24.99 -14.10 -28.76
CA HIS A 567 24.66 -13.44 -30.03
C HIS A 567 23.29 -12.74 -30.02
N ASP A 568 22.90 -12.14 -28.89
CA ASP A 568 21.65 -11.41 -28.74
C ASP A 568 21.74 -9.92 -29.09
N GLY A 569 22.96 -9.40 -29.29
CA GLY A 569 23.25 -8.04 -29.72
C GLY A 569 23.72 -7.09 -28.60
N PHE A 570 23.91 -7.59 -27.38
CA PHE A 570 24.31 -6.85 -26.19
C PHE A 570 25.41 -7.60 -25.43
N ILE A 571 26.17 -6.92 -24.57
CA ILE A 571 27.13 -7.56 -23.68
C ILE A 571 26.64 -7.44 -22.22
N THR A 572 26.40 -8.57 -21.57
CA THR A 572 25.95 -8.65 -20.17
C THR A 572 27.10 -8.67 -19.16
N ASP A 573 26.79 -8.39 -17.88
CA ASP A 573 27.73 -8.57 -16.77
C ASP A 573 28.25 -10.02 -16.67
N ALA A 574 27.36 -11.00 -16.87
CA ALA A 574 27.66 -12.43 -16.86
C ALA A 574 28.64 -12.86 -17.97
N GLU A 575 28.51 -12.30 -19.18
CA GLU A 575 29.42 -12.59 -20.29
C GLU A 575 30.82 -12.03 -20.03
N VAL A 576 30.91 -10.81 -19.53
CA VAL A 576 32.20 -10.19 -19.16
C VAL A 576 32.87 -10.95 -18.02
N LEU A 577 32.11 -11.41 -17.03
CA LEU A 577 32.61 -12.28 -15.96
C LEU A 577 33.07 -13.66 -16.45
N SER A 578 32.53 -14.14 -17.58
CA SER A 578 32.95 -15.39 -18.21
C SER A 578 34.25 -15.26 -19.03
N SER A 579 34.53 -14.06 -19.55
CA SER A 579 35.68 -13.76 -20.41
C SER A 579 36.47 -12.50 -19.98
N PRO A 580 37.03 -12.48 -18.75
CA PRO A 580 37.61 -11.26 -18.15
C PRO A 580 38.92 -10.76 -18.80
N ASP A 581 39.57 -11.58 -19.64
CA ASP A 581 40.91 -11.30 -20.22
C ASP A 581 40.88 -10.65 -21.63
N LEU A 582 39.71 -10.20 -22.11
CA LEU A 582 39.55 -9.65 -23.47
C LEU A 582 39.95 -8.16 -23.64
N PHE A 583 40.37 -7.48 -22.57
CA PHE A 583 40.81 -6.07 -22.57
C PHE A 583 42.00 -5.79 -21.62
#